data_AF-A0A4P2VDQ1-F1
#
_entry.id   AF-A0A4P2VDQ1-F1
#
_cell.length_a   1.000
_cell.length_b   1.000
_cell.length_c   1.000
_cell.angle_alpha   90.00
_cell.angle_beta   90.00
_cell.angle_gamma   90.00
#
_symmetry.space_group_name_H-M   'P 1'
#
loop_
_entity.id
_entity.type
_entity.pdbx_description
1 polymer ?
#
loop_
_entity_poly.entity_id
_entity_poly.type
_entity_poly.pdbx_seq_one_letter_code
_entity_poly.pdbx_strand_id
1 'polypeptide(L)'
;YQLTVMRRLRRVNVDHLHVGWYQSSDVGNSLSLALLESQYHYQTSIEESVVVVYDTQKSARGFLCLKAYRLTPQAIQMYKDGDFTPEAFRTLKVGYESLFAEIPIVIKNSPLTNIMMSELFELLPEDKGHNFLDLGTASVLENHMRSLIERVDELYQEAVRYNKYQ
;
A
#
# COMPACT_ATOMS: atom_id res chain seq x y z
N TYR A 1 16.61 -12.81 -11.77
CA TYR A 1 15.27 -12.79 -12.44
C TYR A 1 14.88 -11.39 -12.90
N GLN A 2 14.77 -10.40 -12.00
CA GLN A 2 14.35 -9.02 -12.33
C GLN A 2 15.16 -8.38 -13.48
N LEU A 3 16.49 -8.45 -13.46
CA LEU A 3 17.34 -7.91 -14.54
C LEU A 3 17.05 -8.53 -15.91
N THR A 4 16.68 -9.81 -15.95
CA THR A 4 16.32 -10.51 -17.20
C THR A 4 15.01 -9.98 -17.76
N VAL A 5 14.03 -9.71 -16.89
CA VAL A 5 12.74 -9.12 -17.28
C VAL A 5 12.95 -7.70 -17.80
N MET A 6 13.74 -6.87 -17.12
CA MET A 6 14.08 -5.52 -17.59
C MET A 6 14.76 -5.52 -18.96
N ARG A 7 15.68 -6.46 -19.21
CA ARG A 7 16.30 -6.63 -20.53
C ARG A 7 15.28 -7.03 -21.61
N ARG A 8 14.26 -7.81 -21.27
CA ARG A 8 13.18 -8.19 -22.19
C ARG A 8 12.25 -7.02 -22.50
N LEU A 9 11.86 -6.22 -21.50
CA LEU A 9 11.05 -5.01 -21.71
C LEU A 9 11.74 -4.01 -22.64
N ARG A 10 13.06 -3.81 -22.45
CA ARG A 10 13.85 -2.96 -23.34
C ARG A 10 13.83 -3.42 -24.80
N ARG A 11 13.76 -4.73 -25.08
CA ARG A 11 13.67 -5.25 -26.46
C ARG A 11 12.34 -4.95 -27.15
N VAL A 12 11.28 -4.75 -26.37
CA VAL A 12 9.93 -4.44 -26.87
C VAL A 12 9.66 -2.93 -26.84
N ASN A 13 10.70 -2.11 -26.61
CA ASN A 13 10.60 -0.65 -26.50
C ASN A 13 9.61 -0.18 -25.41
N VAL A 14 9.44 -0.97 -24.35
CA VAL A 14 8.66 -0.59 -23.16
C VAL A 14 9.60 -0.03 -22.11
N ASP A 15 9.16 1.00 -21.40
CA ASP A 15 9.91 1.58 -20.29
C ASP A 15 10.21 0.51 -19.20
N HIS A 16 11.45 0.49 -18.74
CA HIS A 16 11.99 -0.49 -17.79
C HIS A 16 12.47 0.17 -16.48
N LEU A 17 12.18 1.46 -16.28
CA LEU A 17 12.50 2.17 -15.05
C LEU A 17 11.71 1.58 -13.87
N HIS A 18 12.43 1.22 -12.81
CA HIS A 18 11.84 0.79 -11.56
C HIS A 18 11.49 2.03 -10.74
N VAL A 19 10.21 2.22 -10.43
CA VAL A 19 9.70 3.39 -9.68
C VAL A 19 9.02 2.99 -8.36
N GLY A 20 9.08 1.71 -8.00
CA GLY A 20 8.46 1.19 -6.80
C GLY A 20 8.00 -0.26 -6.96
N TRP A 21 7.16 -0.69 -6.03
CA TRP A 21 6.69 -2.06 -5.95
C TRP A 21 5.24 -2.10 -5.45
N TYR A 22 4.59 -3.24 -5.63
CA TYR A 22 3.22 -3.45 -5.20
C TYR A 22 3.13 -4.67 -4.27
N GLN A 23 2.17 -4.63 -3.36
CA GLN A 23 1.86 -5.75 -2.47
C GLN A 23 0.34 -5.92 -2.36
N SER A 24 -0.11 -7.16 -2.45
CA SER A 24 -1.45 -7.52 -2.04
C SER A 24 -1.49 -7.67 -0.52
N SER A 25 -2.42 -6.99 0.13
CA SER A 25 -2.70 -7.17 1.56
C SER A 25 -4.07 -7.78 1.72
N ASP A 26 -4.16 -8.77 2.61
CA ASP A 26 -5.44 -9.22 3.11
C ASP A 26 -5.84 -8.33 4.31
N VAL A 27 -7.13 -7.99 4.40
CA VAL A 27 -7.80 -7.28 5.52
C VAL A 27 -6.91 -6.31 6.31
N GLY A 28 -6.72 -5.09 5.82
CA GLY A 28 -6.23 -3.94 6.60
C GLY A 28 -4.79 -4.00 7.16
N ASN A 29 -4.16 -5.17 7.25
CA ASN A 29 -2.85 -5.38 7.83
C ASN A 29 -1.74 -5.18 6.79
N SER A 30 -1.73 -4.00 6.20
CA SER A 30 -0.82 -3.65 5.10
C SER A 30 0.52 -3.12 5.58
N LEU A 31 0.57 -2.49 6.75
CA LEU A 31 1.76 -1.82 7.27
C LEU A 31 2.54 -2.78 8.19
N SER A 32 3.52 -3.46 7.61
CA SER A 32 4.48 -4.29 8.35
C SER A 32 5.85 -3.61 8.43
N LEU A 33 6.63 -3.95 9.45
CA LEU A 33 8.03 -3.52 9.55
C LEU A 33 8.84 -3.95 8.32
N ALA A 34 8.56 -5.13 7.76
CA ALA A 34 9.21 -5.59 6.54
C ALA A 34 8.86 -4.72 5.32
N LEU A 35 7.63 -4.18 5.26
CA LEU A 35 7.22 -3.22 4.21
C LEU A 35 7.97 -1.90 4.38
N LEU A 36 8.08 -1.41 5.62
CA LEU A 36 8.78 -0.18 5.95
C LEU A 36 10.27 -0.27 5.59
N GLU A 37 10.96 -1.35 5.96
CA GLU A 37 12.36 -1.60 5.61
C GLU A 37 12.55 -1.70 4.09
N SER A 38 11.67 -2.45 3.42
CA SER A 38 11.73 -2.59 1.96
C SER A 38 11.54 -1.23 1.28
N GLN A 39 10.56 -0.45 1.72
CA GLN A 39 10.29 0.87 1.17
C GLN A 39 11.43 1.84 1.44
N TYR A 40 12.06 1.81 2.61
CA TYR A 40 13.25 2.59 2.91
C TYR A 40 14.40 2.25 1.95
N HIS A 41 14.64 0.96 1.69
CA HIS A 41 15.70 0.52 0.78
C HIS A 41 15.46 0.99 -0.66
N TYR A 42 14.22 0.83 -1.16
CA TYR A 42 13.86 1.30 -2.50
C TYR A 42 13.92 2.83 -2.60
N GLN A 43 13.45 3.56 -1.58
CA GLN A 43 13.43 5.01 -1.59
C GLN A 43 14.82 5.64 -1.40
N THR A 44 15.76 4.90 -0.82
CA THR A 44 17.19 5.28 -0.76
C THR A 44 17.88 5.12 -2.11
N SER A 45 17.46 4.13 -2.90
CA SER A 45 18.00 3.89 -4.25
C SER A 45 17.36 4.81 -5.29
N ILE A 46 16.06 5.09 -5.14
CA ILE A 46 15.23 5.89 -6.06
C ILE A 46 14.38 6.84 -5.21
N GLU A 47 14.64 8.15 -5.30
CA GLU A 47 14.01 9.14 -4.41
C GLU A 47 12.47 9.14 -4.50
N GLU A 48 11.93 8.83 -5.68
CA GLU A 48 10.50 8.86 -5.98
C GLU A 48 9.79 7.49 -5.82
N SER A 49 10.40 6.54 -5.11
CA SER A 49 9.79 5.21 -4.91
C SER A 49 8.44 5.27 -4.19
N VAL A 50 7.44 4.57 -4.72
CA VAL A 50 6.08 4.44 -4.14
C VAL A 50 5.70 2.97 -3.93
N VAL A 51 4.99 2.67 -2.84
CA VAL A 51 4.35 1.36 -2.63
C VAL A 51 2.88 1.45 -2.99
N VAL A 52 2.40 0.51 -3.81
CA VAL A 52 0.98 0.33 -4.06
C VAL A 52 0.47 -0.89 -3.31
N VAL A 53 -0.45 -0.67 -2.38
CA VAL A 53 -1.14 -1.72 -1.63
C VAL A 53 -2.50 -1.97 -2.27
N TYR A 54 -2.72 -3.23 -2.66
CA TYR A 54 -3.98 -3.70 -3.22
C TYR A 54 -4.71 -4.59 -2.20
N ASP A 55 -5.94 -4.21 -1.85
CA ASP A 55 -6.80 -4.99 -0.94
C ASP A 55 -7.65 -5.97 -1.78
N THR A 56 -7.31 -7.25 -1.69
CA THR A 56 -7.96 -8.31 -2.47
C THR A 56 -9.39 -8.58 -2.02
N GLN A 57 -9.69 -8.46 -0.72
CA GLN A 57 -11.02 -8.75 -0.16
C GLN A 57 -12.05 -7.69 -0.53
N LYS A 58 -11.66 -6.40 -0.45
CA LYS A 58 -12.54 -5.30 -0.85
C LYS A 58 -12.78 -5.32 -2.36
N SER A 59 -11.73 -5.61 -3.12
CA SER A 59 -11.82 -5.70 -4.57
C SER A 59 -12.67 -6.88 -5.04
N ALA A 60 -12.64 -8.02 -4.34
CA ALA A 60 -13.52 -9.16 -4.61
C ALA A 60 -15.01 -8.83 -4.44
N ARG A 61 -15.36 -7.81 -3.65
CA ARG A 61 -16.73 -7.34 -3.45
C ARG A 61 -17.17 -6.23 -4.40
N GLY A 62 -16.30 -5.85 -5.35
CA GLY A 62 -16.59 -4.82 -6.34
C GLY A 62 -16.09 -3.42 -5.98
N PHE A 63 -15.37 -3.24 -4.86
CA PHE A 63 -14.73 -1.97 -4.52
C PHE A 63 -13.24 -2.01 -4.84
N LEU A 64 -12.81 -1.31 -5.89
CA LEU A 64 -11.39 -1.17 -6.19
C LEU A 64 -10.69 -0.39 -5.06
N CYS A 65 -9.94 -1.11 -4.23
CA CYS A 65 -9.22 -0.54 -3.09
C CYS A 65 -7.72 -0.58 -3.37
N LEU A 66 -7.22 0.54 -3.90
CA LEU A 66 -5.81 0.80 -4.12
C LEU A 66 -5.37 1.93 -3.21
N LYS A 67 -4.29 1.72 -2.46
CA LYS A 67 -3.65 2.77 -1.67
C LYS A 67 -2.20 2.90 -2.07
N ALA A 68 -1.76 4.13 -2.33
CA ALA A 68 -0.38 4.41 -2.64
C ALA A 68 0.26 5.15 -1.47
N TYR A 69 1.38 4.62 -0.98
CA TYR A 69 2.12 5.14 0.16
C TYR A 69 3.54 5.48 -0.23
N ARG A 70 4.04 6.57 0.35
CA ARG A 70 5.46 6.98 0.28
C ARG A 70 5.95 7.37 1.66
N LEU A 71 7.22 7.10 1.96
CA LEU A 71 7.82 7.58 3.21
C LEU A 71 8.12 9.07 3.11
N THR A 72 7.86 9.79 4.21
CA THR A 72 8.24 11.20 4.31
C THR A 72 9.75 11.34 4.42
N PRO A 73 10.32 12.48 3.96
CA PRO A 73 11.77 12.71 4.04
C PRO A 73 12.29 12.71 5.49
N GLN A 74 11.46 13.11 6.45
CA GLN A 74 11.78 13.07 7.89
C GLN A 74 11.94 11.63 8.40
N ALA A 75 11.02 10.74 8.02
CA ALA A 75 11.11 9.32 8.37
C ALA A 75 12.37 8.67 7.75
N ILE A 76 12.75 9.06 6.54
CA ILE A 76 13.97 8.57 5.88
C ILE A 76 15.23 9.05 6.59
N GLN A 77 15.29 10.32 6.99
CA GLN A 77 16.43 10.86 7.76
C GLN A 77 16.60 10.11 9.08
N MET A 78 15.49 9.88 9.79
CA MET A 78 15.50 9.09 11.02
C MET A 78 16.07 7.68 10.80
N TYR A 79 15.64 6.99 9.74
CA TYR A 79 16.16 5.66 9.41
C TYR A 79 17.63 5.67 8.96
N LYS A 80 18.13 6.78 8.40
CA LYS A 80 19.54 6.95 8.03
C LYS A 80 20.44 7.12 9.25
N ASP A 81 19.97 7.89 10.23
CA ASP A 81 20.73 8.19 11.43
C ASP A 81 20.78 6.98 12.39
N GLY A 82 19.81 6.06 12.29
CA GLY A 82 19.77 4.82 13.08
C GLY A 82 19.39 5.04 14.55
N ASP A 83 19.09 6.28 14.93
CA ASP A 83 18.74 6.68 16.30
C ASP A 83 17.23 6.60 16.53
N PHE A 84 16.76 5.43 16.97
CA PHE A 84 15.37 5.22 17.37
C PHE A 84 15.08 5.66 18.82
N THR A 85 15.62 6.81 19.23
CA THR A 85 15.41 7.34 20.58
C THR A 85 14.15 8.21 20.64
N PRO A 86 13.44 8.27 21.79
CA PRO A 86 12.27 9.12 21.94
C PRO A 86 12.59 10.62 21.76
N GLU A 87 13.84 11.03 22.04
CA GLU A 87 14.31 12.39 21.81
C GLU A 87 14.47 12.72 20.32
N ALA A 88 14.94 11.76 19.51
CA ALA A 88 15.01 11.90 18.06
C ALA A 88 13.60 12.03 17.45
N PHE A 89 12.64 11.20 17.87
CA PHE A 89 11.23 11.33 17.46
C PHE A 89 10.64 12.71 17.78
N ARG A 90 10.94 13.26 18.96
CA ARG A 90 10.47 14.59 19.39
C ARG A 90 11.10 15.72 18.58
N THR A 91 12.36 15.57 18.20
CA THR A 91 13.12 16.56 17.41
C THR A 91 12.67 16.57 15.95
N LEU A 92 12.56 15.39 15.35
CA LEU A 92 12.12 15.21 13.96
C LEU A 92 10.60 15.38 13.77
N LYS A 93 9.83 15.46 14.86
CA LYS A 93 8.35 15.55 14.87
C LYS A 93 7.67 14.47 14.02
N VAL A 94 8.26 13.28 13.97
CA VAL A 94 7.68 12.14 13.25
C VAL A 94 6.58 11.56 14.13
N GLY A 95 5.33 11.80 13.74
CA GLY A 95 4.15 11.18 14.32
C GLY A 95 3.59 10.06 13.45
N TYR A 96 2.52 9.41 13.91
CA TYR A 96 1.83 8.37 13.13
C TYR A 96 1.26 8.91 11.80
N GLU A 97 0.87 10.18 11.76
CA GLU A 97 0.32 10.84 10.55
C GLU A 97 1.40 11.18 9.53
N SER A 98 2.62 11.45 10.00
CA SER A 98 3.71 11.97 9.16
C SER A 98 4.70 10.89 8.76
N LEU A 99 4.50 9.63 9.14
CA LEU A 99 5.42 8.54 8.77
C LEU A 99 5.19 8.12 7.31
N PHE A 100 3.94 7.99 6.89
CA PHE A 100 3.54 7.71 5.51
C PHE A 100 2.71 8.85 4.94
N ALA A 101 3.07 9.29 3.74
CA ALA A 101 2.24 10.18 2.93
C ALA A 101 1.41 9.35 1.94
N GLU A 102 0.08 9.51 1.98
CA GLU A 102 -0.82 8.94 0.99
C GLU A 102 -0.78 9.76 -0.31
N ILE A 103 -0.61 9.07 -1.45
CA ILE A 103 -0.58 9.68 -2.78
C ILE A 103 -1.91 9.39 -3.49
N PRO A 104 -2.62 10.40 -4.01
CA PRO A 104 -3.85 10.18 -4.76
C PRO A 104 -3.55 9.44 -6.08
N ILE A 105 -4.29 8.37 -6.34
CA ILE A 105 -4.14 7.56 -7.55
C ILE A 105 -5.12 8.08 -8.61
N VAL A 106 -4.59 8.42 -9.79
CA VAL A 106 -5.39 8.85 -10.94
C VAL A 106 -5.22 7.85 -12.07
N ILE A 107 -6.31 7.18 -12.44
CA ILE A 107 -6.32 6.25 -13.57
C ILE A 107 -6.42 7.06 -14.86
N LYS A 108 -5.43 6.93 -15.74
CA LYS A 108 -5.41 7.56 -17.06
C LYS A 108 -5.32 6.49 -18.12
N ASN A 109 -6.27 6.51 -19.05
CA ASN A 109 -6.29 5.60 -20.18
C ASN A 109 -5.89 6.35 -21.46
N SER A 110 -5.23 5.63 -22.36
CA SER A 110 -4.96 6.14 -23.71
C SER A 110 -6.24 6.12 -24.55
N PRO A 111 -6.35 6.95 -25.60
CA PRO A 111 -7.50 6.90 -26.51
C PRO A 111 -7.68 5.52 -27.15
N LEU A 112 -6.59 4.83 -27.51
CA LEU A 112 -6.66 3.50 -28.11
C LEU A 112 -7.21 2.45 -27.14
N THR A 113 -6.77 2.49 -25.88
CA THR A 113 -7.33 1.61 -24.84
C THR A 113 -8.81 1.88 -24.61
N ASN A 114 -9.28 3.12 -24.75
CA ASN A 114 -10.70 3.42 -24.64
C ASN A 114 -11.52 2.80 -25.77
N ILE A 115 -11.02 2.88 -27.02
CA ILE A 115 -11.67 2.23 -28.17
C ILE A 115 -11.74 0.71 -27.95
N MET A 116 -10.63 0.10 -27.52
CA MET A 116 -10.59 -1.33 -27.20
C MET A 116 -11.59 -1.71 -26.09
N MET A 117 -11.72 -0.88 -25.05
CA MET A 117 -12.72 -1.11 -24.00
C MET A 117 -14.16 -1.01 -24.53
N SER A 118 -14.43 -0.11 -25.48
CA SER A 118 -15.75 -0.01 -26.14
C SER A 118 -16.06 -1.24 -26.98
N GLU A 119 -15.10 -1.74 -27.76
CA GLU A 119 -15.28 -2.99 -28.54
C GLU A 119 -15.50 -4.20 -27.62
N LEU A 120 -14.73 -4.31 -26.53
CA LEU A 120 -14.91 -5.38 -25.55
C LEU A 120 -16.28 -5.33 -24.88
N PHE A 121 -16.82 -4.14 -24.62
CA PHE A 121 -18.15 -3.98 -24.03
C PHE A 121 -19.26 -4.51 -24.94
N GLU A 122 -19.11 -4.40 -26.27
CA GLU A 122 -20.07 -4.95 -27.23
C GLU A 122 -19.96 -6.47 -27.39
N LEU A 123 -18.74 -7.02 -27.23
CA LEU A 123 -18.46 -8.44 -27.39
C LEU A 123 -18.78 -9.27 -26.14
N LEU A 124 -18.75 -8.67 -24.97
CA LEU A 124 -19.02 -9.34 -23.70
C LEU A 124 -20.55 -9.37 -23.44
N PRO A 125 -21.11 -10.51 -22.99
CA PRO A 125 -22.49 -10.53 -22.52
C PRO A 125 -22.65 -9.55 -21.36
N GLU A 126 -23.85 -8.97 -21.20
CA GLU A 126 -24.14 -8.06 -20.08
C GLU A 126 -23.78 -8.73 -18.76
N ASP A 127 -22.68 -8.27 -18.16
CA ASP A 127 -22.26 -8.71 -16.84
C ASP A 127 -23.31 -8.20 -15.86
N LYS A 128 -23.99 -9.13 -15.17
CA LYS A 128 -24.93 -8.77 -14.11
C LYS A 128 -24.14 -7.95 -13.09
N GLY A 129 -24.47 -6.67 -13.02
CA GLY A 129 -23.74 -5.64 -12.30
C GLY A 129 -23.16 -6.14 -10.98
N HIS A 130 -21.89 -5.83 -10.81
CA HIS A 130 -21.05 -6.15 -9.66
C HIS A 130 -21.83 -6.10 -8.33
N ASN A 131 -21.48 -6.98 -7.39
CA ASN A 131 -21.96 -7.06 -6.00
C ASN A 131 -21.73 -5.77 -5.18
N PHE A 132 -21.47 -4.64 -5.80
CA PHE A 132 -21.35 -3.31 -5.21
C PHE A 132 -22.57 -2.92 -4.36
N LEU A 133 -23.78 -3.34 -4.77
CA LEU A 133 -25.02 -3.14 -4.00
C LEU A 133 -25.32 -4.29 -3.02
N ASP A 134 -24.41 -5.26 -2.86
CA ASP A 134 -24.55 -6.29 -1.84
C ASP A 134 -24.19 -5.69 -0.47
N LEU A 135 -25.21 -5.37 0.31
CA LEU A 135 -25.07 -4.89 1.70
C LEU A 135 -24.53 -5.98 2.65
N GLY A 136 -24.30 -7.22 2.18
CA GLY A 136 -23.72 -8.33 2.92
C GLY A 136 -22.26 -8.15 3.35
N THR A 137 -21.90 -6.99 3.91
CA THR A 137 -20.55 -6.65 4.39
C THR A 137 -20.18 -7.27 5.74
N ALA A 138 -21.09 -8.01 6.37
CA ALA A 138 -20.93 -8.54 7.73
C ALA A 138 -19.63 -9.31 7.95
N SER A 139 -19.26 -10.22 7.04
CA SER A 139 -18.02 -11.02 7.21
C SER A 139 -16.74 -10.23 6.95
N VAL A 140 -16.75 -9.24 6.05
CA VAL A 140 -15.59 -8.36 5.88
C VAL A 140 -15.44 -7.42 7.07
N LEU A 141 -16.54 -6.87 7.57
CA LEU A 141 -16.52 -6.04 8.78
C LEU A 141 -16.04 -6.86 9.99
N GLU A 142 -16.55 -8.08 10.16
CA GLU A 142 -16.11 -8.97 11.24
C GLU A 142 -14.60 -9.23 11.16
N ASN A 143 -14.07 -9.53 9.98
CA ASN A 143 -12.63 -9.76 9.80
C ASN A 143 -11.81 -8.50 10.10
N HIS A 144 -12.28 -7.33 9.65
CA HIS A 144 -11.62 -6.04 9.98
C HIS A 144 -11.66 -5.77 11.49
N MET A 145 -12.80 -5.98 12.14
CA MET A 145 -12.95 -5.81 13.59
C MET A 145 -12.05 -6.78 14.35
N ARG A 146 -11.99 -8.05 13.93
CA ARG A 146 -11.09 -9.05 14.53
C ARG A 146 -9.63 -8.62 14.43
N SER A 147 -9.20 -8.18 13.24
CA SER A 147 -7.83 -7.66 13.06
C SER A 147 -7.56 -6.41 13.91
N LEU A 148 -8.56 -5.55 14.11
CA LEU A 148 -8.41 -4.34 14.92
C LEU A 148 -8.35 -4.67 16.41
N ILE A 149 -9.15 -5.63 16.88
CA ILE A 149 -9.09 -6.15 18.26
C ILE A 149 -7.69 -6.70 18.56
N GLU A 150 -7.12 -7.51 17.67
CA GLU A 150 -5.77 -8.04 17.82
C GLU A 150 -4.71 -6.92 17.98
N ARG A 151 -4.81 -5.85 17.18
CA ARG A 151 -3.88 -4.70 17.28
C ARG A 151 -4.09 -3.86 18.54
N VAL A 152 -5.32 -3.72 19.00
CA VAL A 152 -5.64 -3.05 20.26
C VAL A 152 -5.12 -3.86 21.45
N ASP A 153 -5.24 -5.19 21.41
CA ASP A 153 -4.71 -6.07 22.45
C ASP A 153 -3.16 -6.00 22.49
N GLU A 154 -2.49 -6.01 21.34
CA GLU A 154 -1.05 -5.78 21.26
C GLU A 154 -0.65 -4.41 21.85
N LEU A 155 -1.36 -3.34 21.48
CA LEU A 155 -1.11 -2.00 22.00
C LEU A 155 -1.34 -1.93 23.52
N TYR A 156 -2.36 -2.61 24.03
CA TYR A 156 -2.62 -2.70 25.47
C TYR A 156 -1.48 -3.42 26.20
N GLN A 157 -0.96 -4.52 25.64
CA GLN A 157 0.20 -5.21 26.20
C GLN A 157 1.44 -4.31 26.23
N GLU A 158 1.69 -3.53 25.19
CA GLU A 158 2.79 -2.56 25.15
C GLU A 158 2.59 -1.43 26.17
N ALA A 159 1.39 -0.89 26.31
CA ALA A 159 1.08 0.14 27.30
C ALA A 159 1.28 -0.37 28.74
N VAL A 160 0.87 -1.61 29.03
CA VAL A 160 1.12 -2.24 30.34
C VAL A 160 2.61 -2.45 30.57
N ARG A 161 3.39 -2.83 29.55
CA ARG A 161 4.86 -2.92 29.66
C ARG A 161 5.45 -1.56 29.96
N TYR A 162 5.08 -0.53 29.21
CA TYR A 162 5.54 0.84 29.40
C TYR A 162 5.26 1.34 30.83
N ASN A 163 4.03 1.14 31.33
CA ASN A 163 3.66 1.51 32.70
C ASN A 163 4.45 0.77 33.77
N LYS A 164 4.98 -0.44 33.49
CA LYS A 164 5.87 -1.16 34.41
C LYS A 164 7.32 -0.69 34.34
N TYR A 165 7.73 -0.11 33.22
CA TYR A 165 9.07 0.47 33.04
C TYR A 165 9.19 1.87 33.66
N GLN A 166 8.07 2.57 33.82
CA GLN A 166 7.97 3.86 34.50
C GLN A 166 7.99 3.71 36.03
#